data_AF-A0A6N3ESS5-F1
#
_entry.id   AF-A0A6N3ESS5-F1
#
_cell.length_a   1.000
_cell.length_b   1.000
_cell.length_c   1.000
_cell.angle_alpha   90.00
_cell.angle_beta   90.00
_cell.angle_gamma   90.00
#
_symmetry.space_group_name_H-M   'P 1'
#
loop_
_entity.id
_entity.type
_entity.pdbx_description
1 polymer ?
#
loop_
_entity_poly.entity_id
_entity_poly.type
_entity_poly.pdbx_seq_one_letter_code
_entity_poly.pdbx_strand_id
1 'polypeptide(L)'
;MINKILENYKEITENIILKLKNDLDVDDLMDNREKLIKDIFKDENMDINYIKEMYISMGIFDVDKELKSVIEDQQIKVRKEIRNLHNIKNANNAYGKNRKSNNFFNTKI
;
A
#
# COMPACT_ATOMS: atom_id res chain seq x y z
N MET A 1 -9.31 -28.49 -7.27
CA MET A 1 -9.18 -27.90 -5.91
C MET A 1 -8.27 -26.68 -5.97
N ILE A 2 -7.02 -26.83 -6.44
CA ILE A 2 -6.05 -25.73 -6.54
C ILE A 2 -6.50 -24.60 -7.50
N ASN A 3 -7.15 -24.92 -8.62
CA ASN A 3 -7.65 -23.93 -9.58
C ASN A 3 -8.58 -22.90 -8.92
N LYS A 4 -9.50 -23.38 -8.07
CA LYS A 4 -10.45 -22.50 -7.37
C LYS A 4 -9.76 -21.62 -6.33
N ILE A 5 -8.71 -22.12 -5.70
CA ILE A 5 -7.91 -21.34 -4.74
C ILE A 5 -7.13 -20.25 -5.48
N LEU A 6 -6.56 -20.57 -6.64
CA LEU A 6 -5.86 -19.60 -7.49
C LEU A 6 -6.80 -18.56 -8.12
N GLU A 7 -8.01 -18.96 -8.52
CA GLU A 7 -9.05 -18.02 -8.97
C GLU A 7 -9.45 -17.05 -7.85
N ASN A 8 -9.74 -17.57 -6.65
CA ASN A 8 -10.04 -16.73 -5.49
C ASN A 8 -8.87 -15.79 -5.14
N TYR A 9 -7.64 -16.30 -5.25
CA TYR A 9 -6.44 -15.49 -5.01
C TYR A 9 -6.34 -14.33 -6.00
N LYS A 10 -6.60 -14.61 -7.28
CA LYS A 10 -6.63 -13.58 -8.33
C LYS A 10 -7.70 -12.54 -8.05
N GLU A 11 -8.93 -12.96 -7.77
CA GLU A 11 -10.06 -12.07 -7.51
C GLU A 11 -9.81 -11.18 -6.29
N ILE A 12 -9.26 -11.74 -5.20
CA ILE A 12 -8.88 -10.94 -4.03
C ILE A 12 -7.80 -9.92 -4.39
N THR A 13 -6.80 -10.32 -5.19
CA THR A 13 -5.71 -9.44 -5.60
C THR A 13 -6.22 -8.28 -6.46
N GLU A 14 -7.14 -8.53 -7.40
CA GLU A 14 -7.81 -7.50 -8.21
C GLU A 14 -8.65 -6.55 -7.33
N ASN A 15 -9.37 -7.10 -6.34
CA ASN A 15 -10.14 -6.30 -5.39
C ASN A 15 -9.25 -5.40 -4.50
N ILE A 16 -8.08 -5.91 -4.08
CA ILE A 16 -7.08 -5.11 -3.34
C ILE A 16 -6.61 -3.95 -4.20
N ILE A 17 -6.26 -4.20 -5.47
CA ILE A 17 -5.84 -3.16 -6.41
C ILE A 17 -6.92 -2.08 -6.54
N LEU A 18 -8.17 -2.48 -6.73
CA LEU A 18 -9.30 -1.56 -6.85
C LEU A 18 -9.45 -0.70 -5.59
N LYS A 19 -9.39 -1.29 -4.40
CA LYS A 19 -9.52 -0.57 -3.14
C LYS A 19 -8.36 0.38 -2.88
N LEU A 20 -7.12 -0.05 -3.13
CA LEU A 20 -5.92 0.79 -3.00
C LEU A 20 -5.97 2.01 -3.92
N LYS A 21 -6.47 1.87 -5.16
CA LYS A 21 -6.65 3.00 -6.08
C LYS A 21 -7.69 4.01 -5.60
N ASN A 22 -8.63 3.60 -4.75
CA ASN A 22 -9.66 4.44 -4.16
C ASN A 22 -9.34 4.89 -2.72
N ASP A 23 -8.08 4.71 -2.27
CA ASP A 23 -7.63 5.01 -0.90
C ASP A 23 -8.50 4.34 0.20
N LEU A 24 -9.02 3.14 -0.08
CA LEU A 24 -9.80 2.33 0.85
C LEU A 24 -8.94 1.30 1.57
N ASP A 25 -9.42 0.85 2.74
CA ASP A 25 -8.76 -0.18 3.55
C ASP A 25 -8.79 -1.57 2.89
N VAL A 26 -7.66 -2.26 3.00
CA VAL A 26 -7.38 -3.56 2.38
C VAL A 26 -6.85 -4.60 3.36
N ASP A 27 -6.71 -4.29 4.65
CA ASP A 27 -6.07 -5.17 5.63
C ASP A 27 -6.73 -6.57 5.65
N ASP A 28 -8.07 -6.62 5.76
CA ASP A 28 -8.83 -7.89 5.73
C ASP A 28 -8.61 -8.69 4.42
N LEU A 29 -8.46 -7.99 3.29
CA LEU A 29 -8.24 -8.64 2.00
C LEU A 29 -6.82 -9.20 1.90
N MET A 30 -5.82 -8.49 2.44
CA MET A 30 -4.44 -8.95 2.52
C MET A 30 -4.31 -10.19 3.41
N ASP A 31 -4.98 -10.19 4.57
CA ASP A 31 -5.03 -11.35 5.46
C ASP A 31 -5.68 -12.57 4.78
N ASN A 32 -6.77 -12.34 4.05
CA ASN A 32 -7.44 -13.40 3.31
C ASN A 32 -6.58 -13.92 2.14
N ARG A 33 -5.83 -13.03 1.46
CA ARG A 33 -4.86 -13.42 0.45
C ARG A 33 -3.75 -14.29 1.04
N GLU A 34 -3.25 -13.97 2.24
CA GLU A 34 -2.25 -14.80 2.93
C GLU A 34 -2.79 -16.20 3.27
N LYS A 35 -4.04 -16.30 3.74
CA LYS A 35 -4.68 -17.61 4.00
C LYS A 35 -4.74 -18.47 2.75
N LEU A 36 -5.09 -17.90 1.59
CA LEU A 36 -5.10 -18.63 0.33
C LEU A 36 -3.71 -19.14 -0.07
N ILE A 37 -2.65 -18.35 0.15
CA ILE A 37 -1.27 -18.81 -0.08
C ILE A 37 -0.96 -20.02 0.82
N LYS A 38 -1.31 -19.95 2.10
CA LYS A 38 -1.11 -21.07 3.04
C LYS A 38 -1.89 -22.31 2.60
N ASP A 39 -3.10 -22.15 2.09
CA ASP A 39 -3.92 -23.25 1.58
C ASP A 39 -3.34 -23.86 0.28
N ILE A 40 -2.72 -23.05 -0.58
CA ILE A 40 -2.01 -23.54 -1.78
C ILE A 40 -0.86 -24.48 -1.40
N PHE A 41 -0.10 -24.16 -0.35
CA PHE A 41 1.09 -24.92 0.06
C PHE A 41 0.86 -25.84 1.25
N LYS A 42 -0.39 -26.14 1.59
CA LYS A 42 -0.74 -26.96 2.77
C LYS A 42 -0.44 -28.44 2.58
N ASP A 43 -0.49 -28.95 1.35
CA ASP A 43 -0.25 -30.36 1.05
C ASP A 43 1.19 -30.54 0.54
N GLU A 44 1.99 -31.31 1.28
CA GLU A 44 3.40 -31.58 0.97
C GLU A 44 3.59 -32.35 -0.34
N ASN A 45 2.53 -32.99 -0.86
CA ASN A 45 2.57 -33.76 -2.11
C ASN A 45 2.22 -32.95 -3.36
N MET A 46 2.02 -31.62 -3.25
CA MET A 46 1.68 -30.81 -4.41
C MET A 46 2.86 -30.59 -5.36
N ASP A 47 2.60 -30.78 -6.66
CA ASP A 47 3.56 -30.45 -7.71
C ASP A 47 3.67 -28.94 -7.90
N ILE A 48 4.79 -28.39 -7.43
CA ILE A 48 5.11 -26.96 -7.51
C ILE A 48 5.17 -26.48 -8.96
N ASN A 49 5.65 -27.30 -9.89
CA ASN A 49 5.75 -26.91 -11.30
C ASN A 49 4.36 -26.74 -11.91
N TYR A 50 3.45 -27.66 -11.61
CA TYR A 50 2.05 -27.56 -12.03
C TYR A 50 1.38 -26.29 -11.50
N ILE A 51 1.57 -25.95 -10.22
CA ILE A 51 1.04 -24.69 -9.63
C ILE A 51 1.63 -23.48 -10.33
N LYS A 52 2.93 -23.49 -10.61
CA LYS A 52 3.62 -22.37 -11.28
C LYS A 52 3.10 -22.15 -12.70
N GLU A 53 2.91 -23.21 -13.47
CA GLU A 53 2.33 -23.12 -14.82
C GLU A 53 0.90 -22.58 -14.78
N MET A 54 0.10 -23.05 -13.81
CA MET A 54 -1.25 -22.53 -13.58
C MET A 54 -1.25 -21.04 -13.21
N TYR A 55 -0.39 -20.64 -12.28
CA TYR A 55 -0.26 -19.25 -11.84
C TYR A 55 0.08 -18.30 -13.01
N ILE A 56 0.98 -18.73 -13.90
CA ILE A 56 1.35 -17.97 -15.10
C ILE A 56 0.21 -17.96 -16.12
N SER A 57 -0.36 -19.12 -16.45
CA SER A 57 -1.42 -19.25 -17.46
C SER A 57 -2.71 -18.52 -17.08
N MET A 58 -3.03 -18.43 -15.79
CA MET A 58 -4.17 -17.65 -15.28
C MET A 58 -3.90 -16.13 -15.26
N GLY A 59 -2.68 -15.70 -15.61
CA GLY A 59 -2.27 -14.29 -15.62
C GLY A 59 -2.11 -13.67 -14.24
N ILE A 60 -2.03 -14.49 -13.18
CA ILE A 60 -1.94 -14.01 -11.79
C ILE A 60 -0.63 -13.26 -11.57
N PHE A 61 0.44 -13.69 -12.24
CA PHE A 61 1.73 -13.03 -12.21
C PHE A 61 1.67 -11.54 -12.58
N ASP A 62 0.90 -11.21 -13.61
CA ASP A 62 0.80 -9.83 -14.07
C ASP A 62 -0.07 -9.00 -13.13
N VAL A 63 -1.11 -9.60 -12.54
CA VAL A 63 -1.92 -8.96 -11.48
C VAL A 63 -1.07 -8.68 -10.24
N ASP A 64 -0.21 -9.60 -9.81
CA ASP A 64 0.69 -9.39 -8.67
C ASP A 64 1.73 -8.28 -8.95
N LYS A 65 2.21 -8.17 -10.20
CA LYS A 65 3.06 -7.03 -10.60
C LYS A 65 2.30 -5.70 -10.53
N GLU A 66 1.06 -5.68 -11.00
CA GLU A 66 0.22 -4.47 -10.90
C GLU A 66 -0.01 -4.09 -9.44
N LEU A 67 -0.34 -5.05 -8.58
CA LEU A 67 -0.51 -4.81 -7.15
C LEU A 67 0.74 -4.18 -6.53
N LYS A 68 1.93 -4.70 -6.85
CA LYS A 68 3.19 -4.13 -6.40
C LYS A 68 3.34 -2.66 -6.82
N SER A 69 3.09 -2.36 -8.10
CA SER A 69 3.18 -0.98 -8.61
C SER A 69 2.25 -0.03 -7.86
N VAL A 70 1.00 -0.46 -7.63
CA VAL A 70 -0.01 0.35 -6.93
C VAL A 70 0.40 0.62 -5.47
N ILE A 71 0.98 -0.37 -4.78
CA ILE A 71 1.51 -0.19 -3.43
C ILE A 71 2.66 0.82 -3.43
N GLU A 72 3.59 0.71 -4.37
CA GLU A 72 4.74 1.62 -4.49
C GLU A 72 4.27 3.06 -4.75
N ASP A 73 3.31 3.27 -5.64
CA ASP A 73 2.71 4.57 -5.93
C ASP A 73 2.05 5.18 -4.67
N GLN A 74 1.29 4.37 -3.93
CA GLN A 74 0.66 4.82 -2.68
C GLN A 74 1.71 5.19 -1.61
N GLN A 75 2.78 4.41 -1.47
CA GLN A 75 3.88 4.77 -0.57
C GLN A 75 4.53 6.10 -0.95
N ILE A 76 4.72 6.37 -2.24
CA ILE A 76 5.26 7.64 -2.73
C ILE A 76 4.32 8.80 -2.39
N LYS A 77 3.00 8.63 -2.60
CA LYS A 77 1.98 9.63 -2.25
C LYS A 77 2.01 9.96 -0.77
N VAL A 78 2.00 8.95 0.10
CA VAL A 78 2.07 9.12 1.57
C VAL A 78 3.34 9.85 1.99
N ARG A 79 4.51 9.48 1.44
CA ARG A 79 5.78 10.18 1.73
C ARG A 79 5.72 11.66 1.35
N LYS A 80 5.10 11.99 0.22
CA LYS A 80 4.93 13.36 -0.25
C LYS A 80 4.01 14.16 0.67
N GLU A 81 2.91 13.57 1.11
CA GLU A 81 1.98 14.19 2.06
C GLU A 81 2.65 14.48 3.41
N ILE A 82 3.40 13.52 3.96
CA ILE A 82 4.17 13.71 5.20
C ILE A 82 5.16 14.88 5.05
N ARG A 83 5.89 14.94 3.94
CA ARG A 83 6.82 16.05 3.66
C ARG A 83 6.09 17.39 3.57
N ASN A 84 4.93 17.43 2.92
CA ASN A 84 4.12 18.65 2.83
C ASN A 84 3.63 19.12 4.20
N LEU A 85 3.14 18.20 5.04
CA LEU A 85 2.73 18.50 6.41
C LEU A 85 3.90 19.06 7.24
N HIS A 86 5.09 18.47 7.10
CA HIS A 86 6.30 18.99 7.75
C HIS A 86 6.62 20.42 7.29
N ASN A 87 6.55 20.70 5.99
CA ASN A 87 6.82 22.03 5.46
C ASN A 87 5.82 23.07 5.97
N ILE A 88 4.53 22.73 5.99
CA ILE A 88 3.47 23.59 6.55
C ILE A 88 3.72 23.87 8.03
N LYS A 89 4.05 22.83 8.81
CA LYS A 89 4.39 22.97 10.24
C LYS A 89 5.58 23.92 10.45
N ASN A 90 6.63 23.79 9.64
CA ASN A 90 7.80 24.67 9.72
C ASN A 90 7.45 26.12 9.37
N ALA A 91 6.68 26.35 8.32
CA ALA A 91 6.23 27.69 7.94
C ALA A 91 5.41 28.33 9.05
N ASN A 92 4.42 27.61 9.60
CA ASN A 92 3.60 28.08 10.72
C ASN A 92 4.44 28.43 11.95
N ASN A 93 5.46 27.61 12.27
CA ASN A 93 6.39 27.90 13.34
C ASN A 93 7.23 29.17 13.08
N ALA A 94 7.72 29.36 11.84
CA ALA A 94 8.51 30.53 11.47
C ALA A 94 7.67 31.82 11.55
N TYR A 95 6.48 31.83 10.93
CA TYR A 95 5.57 32.98 11.00
C TYR A 95 5.06 33.25 12.42
N GLY A 96 4.74 32.20 13.20
CA GLY A 96 4.33 32.33 14.59
C GLY A 96 5.42 32.91 15.51
N LYS A 97 6.69 32.52 15.29
CA LYS A 97 7.84 33.09 15.99
C LYS A 97 8.07 34.56 15.61
N ASN A 98 8.02 34.89 14.32
CA ASN A 98 8.20 36.26 13.84
C ASN A 98 7.09 37.21 14.32
N ARG A 99 5.83 36.74 14.45
CA ARG A 99 4.75 37.52 15.07
C ARG A 99 5.05 37.91 16.53
N LYS A 100 5.73 37.05 17.29
CA LYS A 100 6.08 37.29 18.70
C LYS A 100 7.35 38.12 18.88
N SER A 101 8.27 38.14 17.91
CA SER A 101 9.53 38.90 18.02
C SER A 101 9.47 40.34 17.52
N ASN A 102 8.34 40.80 16.98
CA ASN A 102 8.17 42.18 16.49
C ASN A 102 8.12 43.25 17.61
N ASN A 103 8.47 42.91 18.85
CA ASN A 103 8.63 43.88 19.94
C ASN A 103 9.98 44.64 19.86
N PHE A 104 10.52 44.84 18.65
CA PHE A 104 11.77 45.57 18.42
C PHE A 104 11.67 47.07 18.76
N PHE A 105 10.45 47.61 18.82
CA PHE A 105 10.17 49.00 19.23
C PHE A 105 9.86 49.16 20.73
N ASN A 106 9.99 48.11 21.54
CA ASN A 106 9.60 48.13 22.96
C ASN A 106 10.77 48.01 23.95
N THR A 107 12.02 48.08 23.46
CA THR A 107 13.16 48.38 24.34
C THR A 107 13.09 49.85 24.72
N LYS A 108 12.54 50.14 25.91
CA LYS A 108 12.65 51.45 26.56
C LYS A 108 14.12 51.86 26.60
N ILE A 109 14.44 53.01 26.02
CA ILE A 109 15.66 53.79 26.35
C ILE A 109 15.43 54.41 27.73
#